data_AF-A0A7V8F415-F1
#
_entry.id   AF-A0A7V8F415-F1
#
_cell.length_a   1.000
_cell.length_b   1.000
_cell.length_c   1.000
_cell.angle_alpha   90.00
_cell.angle_beta   90.00
_cell.angle_gamma   90.00
#
_symmetry.space_group_name_H-M   'P 1'
#
loop_
_entity.id
_entity.type
_entity.pdbx_description
1 polymer ?
#
loop_
_entity_poly.entity_id
_entity_poly.type
_entity_poly.pdbx_seq_one_letter_code
_entity_poly.pdbx_strand_id
1 'polypeptide(L)'
;MSCKSVSLALALGACFASFAASAANNVIFLNNPSLQDVKDVGNYTVHGTGKPFFSELVLFAANINADSKGNPVLYYNTEMSTVLDKNIDVIRALQKKGVKVQIAYLGNHQQAG
;
A
#
# COMPACT_ATOMS: atom_id res chain seq x y z
N MET A 1 54.46 27.85 36.30
CA MET A 1 53.13 27.65 36.91
C MET A 1 52.21 27.07 35.85
N SER A 2 51.91 25.78 35.98
CA SER A 2 50.95 25.05 35.14
C SER A 2 49.56 25.31 35.69
N CYS A 3 48.62 25.72 34.84
CA CYS A 3 47.20 25.58 35.16
C CYS A 3 46.48 25.11 33.89
N LYS A 4 46.04 23.85 33.94
CA LYS A 4 45.09 23.25 33.01
C LYS A 4 43.76 23.97 33.17
N SER A 5 43.05 24.22 32.07
CA SER A 5 41.60 24.39 32.11
C SER A 5 40.98 23.56 30.99
N VAL A 6 40.45 22.44 31.42
CA VAL A 6 39.56 21.53 30.70
C VAL A 6 38.16 22.16 30.66
N SER A 7 37.41 21.83 29.61
CA SER A 7 35.96 21.97 29.43
C SER A 7 35.41 23.29 28.88
N LEU A 8 35.07 23.25 27.58
CA LEU A 8 33.73 23.66 27.14
C LEU A 8 33.29 22.83 25.92
N ALA A 9 33.18 21.51 26.11
CA ALA A 9 32.34 20.67 25.27
C ALA A 9 30.99 20.58 25.97
N LEU A 10 29.96 21.27 25.47
CA LEU A 10 28.59 20.75 25.36
C LEU A 10 27.65 21.84 24.80
N ALA A 11 26.81 21.42 23.85
CA ALA A 11 25.52 22.04 23.56
C ALA A 11 25.51 23.38 22.78
N LEU A 12 26.15 23.42 21.62
CA LEU A 12 25.57 24.13 20.47
C LEU A 12 25.05 23.04 19.54
N GLY A 13 23.78 22.69 19.61
CA GLY A 13 22.77 23.50 18.95
C GLY A 13 22.58 23.00 17.53
N ALA A 14 22.28 21.70 17.39
CA ALA A 14 21.84 21.12 16.15
C ALA A 14 20.76 20.07 16.49
N CYS A 15 19.67 20.54 17.09
CA CYS A 15 18.36 19.95 16.82
C CYS A 15 18.10 20.14 15.32
N PHE A 16 18.73 19.32 14.48
CA PHE A 16 18.14 18.95 13.22
C PHE A 16 16.91 18.15 13.61
N ALA A 17 15.80 18.86 13.84
CA ALA A 17 14.49 18.28 13.69
C ALA A 17 14.52 17.70 12.28
N SER A 18 14.71 16.38 12.18
CA SER A 18 14.47 15.66 10.96
C SER A 18 13.00 15.88 10.68
N PHE A 19 12.71 16.90 9.87
CA PHE A 19 11.48 16.94 9.11
C PHE A 19 11.58 15.74 8.19
N ALA A 20 11.24 14.55 8.71
CA ALA A 20 10.87 13.44 7.87
C ALA A 20 9.68 13.97 7.09
N ALA A 21 9.93 14.43 5.87
CA ALA A 21 8.89 14.71 4.92
C ALA A 21 7.95 13.50 4.96
N SER A 22 6.67 13.75 5.24
CA SER A 22 5.66 12.69 5.16
C SER A 22 5.87 12.01 3.82
N ALA A 23 6.23 10.73 3.84
CA ALA A 23 6.53 10.00 2.62
C ALA A 23 5.27 10.07 1.74
N ALA A 24 5.42 10.48 0.49
CA ALA A 24 4.30 10.56 -0.44
C ALA A 24 3.57 9.21 -0.50
N ASN A 25 2.24 9.23 -0.37
CA ASN A 25 1.42 8.04 -0.54
C ASN A 25 1.21 7.82 -2.05
N ASN A 26 2.04 6.99 -2.67
CA ASN A 26 1.86 6.60 -4.07
C ASN A 26 0.87 5.44 -4.13
N VAL A 27 -0.32 5.73 -4.65
CA VAL A 27 -1.41 4.76 -4.79
C VAL A 27 -1.47 4.28 -6.24
N ILE A 28 -1.55 2.97 -6.44
CA ILE A 28 -1.78 2.36 -7.76
C ILE A 28 -3.13 1.67 -7.81
N PHE A 29 -3.88 1.92 -8.88
CA PHE A 29 -5.11 1.20 -9.20
C PHE A 29 -4.80 0.20 -10.31
N LEU A 30 -5.12 -1.07 -10.09
CA LEU A 30 -5.04 -2.09 -11.12
C LEU A 30 -6.44 -2.52 -11.52
N ASN A 31 -6.81 -2.33 -12.79
CA ASN A 31 -8.11 -2.72 -13.34
C ASN A 31 -8.08 -4.18 -13.79
N ASN A 32 -8.87 -5.05 -13.15
CA ASN A 32 -8.93 -6.50 -13.35
C ASN A 32 -7.53 -7.14 -13.52
N PRO A 33 -6.64 -6.98 -12.52
CA PRO A 33 -5.26 -7.42 -12.61
C PRO A 33 -5.12 -8.93 -12.77
N SER A 34 -4.11 -9.31 -13.56
CA SER A 34 -3.51 -10.64 -13.48
C SER A 34 -2.69 -10.80 -12.19
N LEU A 35 -2.28 -12.03 -11.88
CA LEU A 35 -1.35 -12.29 -10.77
C LEU A 35 0.00 -11.60 -10.95
N GLN A 36 0.44 -11.41 -12.20
CA GLN A 36 1.73 -10.77 -12.47
C GLN A 36 1.66 -9.28 -12.17
N ASP A 37 0.57 -8.61 -12.57
CA ASP A 37 0.36 -7.18 -12.28
C ASP A 37 0.43 -6.90 -10.78
N VAL A 38 -0.19 -7.77 -9.96
CA VAL A 38 -0.13 -7.66 -8.49
C VAL A 38 1.30 -7.83 -7.98
N LYS A 39 2.04 -8.83 -8.46
CA LYS A 39 3.44 -9.07 -8.03
C LYS A 39 4.34 -7.89 -8.38
N ASP A 40 4.14 -7.29 -9.55
CA ASP A 40 4.99 -6.23 -10.08
C ASP A 40 4.95 -4.96 -9.24
N VAL A 41 3.86 -4.69 -8.53
CA VAL A 41 3.76 -3.58 -7.55
C VAL A 41 4.93 -3.63 -6.55
N GLY A 42 5.33 -4.82 -6.13
CA GLY A 42 6.40 -5.02 -5.15
C GLY A 42 7.82 -4.89 -5.70
N ASN A 43 7.99 -4.66 -7.00
CA ASN A 43 9.31 -4.58 -7.65
C ASN A 43 9.86 -3.14 -7.72
N TYR A 44 9.03 -2.14 -7.43
CA TYR A 44 9.42 -0.74 -7.46
C TYR A 44 9.83 -0.26 -6.06
N THR A 45 11.04 0.28 -5.94
CA THR A 45 11.57 0.82 -4.67
C THR A 45 12.17 2.20 -4.88
N VAL A 46 12.16 3.02 -3.83
CA VAL A 46 12.77 4.35 -3.84
C VAL A 46 14.28 4.21 -3.59
N HIS A 47 15.08 4.60 -4.59
CA HIS A 47 16.54 4.58 -4.51
C HIS A 47 17.05 5.29 -3.25
N GLY A 48 18.06 4.70 -2.59
CA GLY A 48 18.63 5.22 -1.34
C GLY A 48 17.84 4.91 -0.07
N THR A 49 16.57 4.48 -0.17
CA THR A 49 15.77 4.12 1.02
C THR A 49 15.41 2.64 1.09
N GLY A 50 15.35 1.95 -0.05
CA GLY A 50 14.88 0.57 -0.15
C GLY A 50 13.39 0.37 0.16
N LYS A 51 12.65 1.45 0.44
CA LYS A 51 11.20 1.41 0.70
C LYS A 51 10.44 1.17 -0.61
N PRO A 52 9.26 0.52 -0.57
CA PRO A 52 8.41 0.41 -1.74
C PRO A 52 8.09 1.79 -2.32
N PHE A 53 8.07 1.89 -3.65
CA PHE A 53 7.61 3.10 -4.33
C PHE A 53 6.11 3.28 -4.13
N PHE A 54 5.33 2.22 -4.36
CA PHE A 54 3.89 2.22 -4.08
C PHE A 54 3.63 1.93 -2.62
N SER A 55 2.95 2.84 -1.94
CA SER A 55 2.51 2.65 -0.55
C SER A 55 1.19 1.88 -0.50
N GLU A 56 0.35 2.00 -1.52
CA GLU A 56 -0.98 1.39 -1.56
C GLU A 56 -1.31 0.82 -2.94
N LEU A 57 -1.90 -0.38 -2.96
CA LEU A 57 -2.49 -1.02 -4.14
C LEU A 57 -4.01 -1.07 -3.96
N VAL A 58 -4.75 -0.58 -4.94
CA VAL A 58 -6.20 -0.77 -5.06
C VAL A 58 -6.47 -1.80 -6.17
N LEU A 59 -7.03 -2.94 -5.77
CA LEU A 59 -7.60 -3.92 -6.70
C LEU A 59 -8.94 -3.39 -7.20
N PHE A 60 -8.99 -2.99 -8.47
CA PHE A 60 -10.16 -2.41 -9.10
C PHE A 60 -10.74 -3.39 -10.13
N ALA A 61 -11.96 -3.89 -10.02
CA ALA A 61 -12.83 -3.81 -8.86
C ALA A 61 -13.50 -5.15 -8.61
N ALA A 62 -13.78 -5.43 -7.34
CA ALA A 62 -14.90 -6.29 -6.98
C ALA A 62 -16.21 -5.51 -7.18
N ASN A 63 -17.35 -6.16 -7.04
CA ASN A 63 -18.63 -5.55 -7.32
C ASN A 63 -19.66 -5.70 -6.20
N ILE A 64 -20.62 -4.79 -6.21
CA ILE A 64 -21.91 -4.94 -5.53
C ILE A 64 -22.92 -5.40 -6.59
N ASN A 65 -23.52 -6.56 -6.34
CA ASN A 65 -24.59 -7.15 -7.12
C ASN A 65 -25.90 -7.19 -6.30
N ALA A 66 -27.01 -7.55 -6.92
CA ALA A 66 -28.28 -7.87 -6.30
C ALA A 66 -28.56 -9.39 -6.40
N ASP A 67 -29.03 -10.01 -5.32
CA ASP A 67 -29.55 -11.38 -5.35
C ASP A 67 -30.95 -11.47 -6.02
N SER A 68 -31.54 -12.66 -6.08
CA SER A 68 -32.86 -12.87 -6.69
C SER A 68 -34.02 -12.15 -5.98
N LYS A 69 -33.80 -11.66 -4.75
CA LYS A 69 -34.76 -10.87 -3.96
C LYS A 69 -34.43 -9.37 -3.99
N GLY A 70 -33.36 -8.96 -4.68
CA GLY A 70 -32.91 -7.57 -4.75
C GLY A 70 -31.97 -7.15 -3.60
N ASN A 71 -31.52 -8.04 -2.73
CA ASN A 71 -30.60 -7.67 -1.64
C ASN A 71 -29.17 -7.48 -2.17
N PRO A 72 -28.41 -6.52 -1.63
CA PRO A 72 -27.03 -6.31 -2.02
C PRO A 72 -26.14 -7.49 -1.60
N VAL A 73 -25.31 -7.98 -2.53
CA VAL A 73 -24.34 -9.05 -2.30
C VAL A 73 -22.99 -8.67 -2.90
N LEU A 74 -21.90 -9.06 -2.22
CA LEU A 74 -20.54 -8.88 -2.76
C LEU A 74 -20.30 -9.90 -3.86
N TYR A 75 -19.71 -9.44 -4.96
CA TYR A 75 -19.35 -10.26 -6.11
C TYR A 75 -17.89 -10.04 -6.46
N TYR A 76 -17.18 -11.14 -6.73
CA TYR A 76 -15.81 -11.13 -7.19
C TYR A 76 -15.77 -11.82 -8.55
N ASN A 77 -15.32 -11.11 -9.58
CA ASN A 77 -15.11 -11.71 -10.90
C ASN A 77 -13.95 -12.72 -10.88
N THR A 78 -13.63 -13.29 -12.04
CA THR A 78 -12.59 -14.33 -12.16
C THR A 78 -11.21 -13.81 -11.77
N GLU A 79 -10.88 -12.58 -12.13
CA GLU A 79 -9.60 -11.93 -11.85
C GLU A 79 -9.45 -11.67 -10.34
N MET A 80 -10.48 -11.07 -9.72
CA MET A 80 -10.52 -10.84 -8.28
C MET A 80 -10.45 -12.14 -7.49
N SER A 81 -11.21 -13.15 -7.88
CA SER A 81 -11.19 -14.46 -7.21
C SER A 81 -9.84 -15.15 -7.38
N THR A 82 -9.19 -15.01 -8.55
CA THR A 82 -7.86 -15.57 -8.78
C THR A 82 -6.83 -14.97 -7.84
N VAL A 83 -6.89 -13.66 -7.57
CA VAL A 83 -5.99 -13.00 -6.63
C VAL A 83 -6.35 -13.32 -5.18
N LEU A 84 -7.61 -13.11 -4.80
CA LEU A 84 -8.05 -13.07 -3.40
C LEU A 84 -8.33 -14.44 -2.79
N ASP A 85 -8.91 -15.37 -3.56
CA ASP A 85 -9.28 -16.70 -3.07
C ASP A 85 -8.16 -17.71 -3.36
N LYS A 86 -7.62 -17.70 -4.59
CA LYS A 86 -6.68 -18.74 -5.03
C LYS A 86 -5.22 -18.43 -4.74
N ASN A 87 -4.83 -17.15 -4.63
CA ASN A 87 -3.43 -16.74 -4.59
C ASN A 87 -3.18 -15.63 -3.56
N ILE A 88 -3.87 -15.65 -2.42
CA ILE A 88 -3.79 -14.59 -1.41
C ILE A 88 -2.34 -14.29 -0.94
N ASP A 89 -1.42 -15.25 -1.08
CA ASP A 89 -0.01 -15.08 -0.74
C ASP A 89 0.69 -13.97 -1.53
N VAL A 90 0.29 -13.66 -2.76
CA VAL A 90 0.86 -12.49 -3.48
C VAL A 90 0.52 -11.18 -2.78
N ILE A 91 -0.68 -11.07 -2.21
CA ILE A 91 -1.11 -9.94 -1.39
C ILE A 91 -0.34 -9.90 -0.08
N ARG A 92 -0.16 -11.06 0.57
CA ARG A 92 0.62 -11.15 1.81
C ARG A 92 2.08 -10.75 1.60
N ALA A 93 2.67 -11.08 0.44
CA ALA A 93 4.02 -10.66 0.10
C ALA A 93 4.15 -9.13 -0.01
N LEU A 94 3.17 -8.45 -0.62
CA LEU A 94 3.12 -6.99 -0.68
C LEU A 94 2.94 -6.35 0.70
N GLN A 95 2.02 -6.89 1.51
CA GLN A 95 1.77 -6.41 2.87
C GLN A 95 3.00 -6.54 3.77
N LYS A 96 3.77 -7.64 3.65
CA LYS A 96 5.06 -7.81 4.34
C LYS A 96 6.10 -6.76 3.95
N LYS A 97 6.04 -6.22 2.72
CA LYS A 97 6.87 -5.10 2.26
C LYS A 97 6.37 -3.74 2.75
N GLY A 98 5.22 -3.67 3.42
CA GLY A 98 4.61 -2.43 3.91
C GLY A 98 3.62 -1.78 2.93
N VAL A 99 3.24 -2.46 1.86
CA VAL A 99 2.23 -1.98 0.90
C VAL A 99 0.83 -2.30 1.45
N LYS A 100 -0.01 -1.28 1.63
CA LYS A 100 -1.43 -1.49 1.95
C LYS A 100 -2.16 -1.98 0.72
N VAL A 101 -3.06 -2.95 0.88
CA VAL A 101 -3.86 -3.46 -0.22
C VAL A 101 -5.34 -3.24 0.08
N GLN A 102 -6.03 -2.58 -0.84
CA GLN A 102 -7.44 -2.23 -0.76
C GLN A 102 -8.20 -2.91 -1.91
N ILE A 103 -9.48 -3.18 -1.70
CA ILE A 103 -10.39 -3.66 -2.73
C ILE A 103 -11.39 -2.55 -3.01
N ALA A 104 -11.46 -2.09 -4.26
CA ALA A 104 -12.54 -1.21 -4.70
C ALA A 104 -13.78 -2.06 -4.99
N TYR A 105 -14.93 -1.60 -4.53
CA TYR A 105 -16.23 -2.15 -4.91
C TYR A 105 -16.94 -1.17 -5.84
N LEU A 106 -17.39 -1.66 -6.99
CA LEU A 106 -18.09 -0.89 -8.01
C LEU A 106 -19.46 -1.51 -8.31
N GLY A 107 -20.48 -0.70 -8.59
CA GLY A 107 -21.77 -1.20 -9.06
C GLY A 107 -21.62 -2.07 -10.32
N ASN A 108 -22.51 -3.04 -10.49
CA ASN A 108 -22.43 -4.02 -11.59
C ASN A 108 -23.66 -4.03 -12.50
N HIS A 109 -24.20 -2.85 -12.80
CA HIS A 109 -25.38 -2.70 -13.65
C HIS A 109 -26.61 -3.45 -13.12
N GLN A 110 -26.77 -3.52 -11.80
CA GLN A 110 -27.89 -4.15 -11.09
C GLN A 110 -28.54 -3.14 -10.14
N GLN A 111 -29.60 -3.55 -9.44
CA GLN A 111 -30.37 -2.66 -8.56
C GLN A 111 -29.61 -2.22 -7.29
N ALA A 112 -28.59 -2.98 -6.88
CA ALA A 112 -27.73 -2.64 -5.75
C ALA A 112 -26.52 -1.80 -6.21
N GLY A 113 -26.09 -0.84 -5.39
CA GLY A 113 -24.99 0.09 -5.68
C GLY A 113 -24.35 0.69 -4.44
#